data_AF-A0ABD0QNW3-F1
#
_entry.id   AF-A0ABD0QNW3-F1
#
_cell.length_a   1.000
_cell.length_b   1.000
_cell.length_c   1.000
_cell.angle_alpha   90.00
_cell.angle_beta   90.00
_cell.angle_gamma   90.00
#
_symmetry.space_group_name_H-M   'P 1'
#
loop_
_entity.id
_entity.type
_entity.pdbx_description
1 polymer ?
#
loop_
_entity_poly.entity_id
_entity_poly.type
_entity_poly.pdbx_seq_one_letter_code
_entity_poly.pdbx_strand_id
1 'polypeptide(L)' 'KLSKLEVLEELNLSGNKLKTIPSTVSSCKRLHTLIAHSNHISVFPEVLSLPEIK' A
#
# COMPACT_ATOMS: atom_id res chain seq x y z
N LYS A 1 -14.24 2.35 2.02
CA LYS A 1 -13.10 3.10 2.61
C LYS A 1 -12.19 2.09 3.30
N LEU A 2 -10.90 2.04 2.93
CA LEU A 2 -9.90 1.13 3.54
C LEU A 2 -9.71 1.40 5.05
N SER A 3 -10.13 2.57 5.53
CA SER A 3 -10.09 3.01 6.93
C SER A 3 -10.89 2.19 7.95
N LYS A 4 -11.54 1.10 7.55
CA LYS A 4 -12.27 0.19 8.46
C LYS A 4 -11.66 -1.21 8.50
N LEU A 5 -10.59 -1.45 7.75
CA LEU A 5 -9.96 -2.76 7.60
C LEU A 5 -8.76 -2.88 8.52
N GLU A 6 -8.98 -2.67 9.82
CA GLU A 6 -7.91 -2.67 10.83
C GLU A 6 -7.20 -4.03 10.95
N VAL A 7 -7.88 -5.11 10.57
CA VAL A 7 -7.39 -6.49 10.61
C VAL A 7 -6.85 -6.99 9.26
N LEU A 8 -6.80 -6.13 8.22
CA LEU A 8 -6.31 -6.52 6.91
C LEU A 8 -4.80 -6.74 6.96
N GLU A 9 -4.38 -7.95 6.61
CA GLU A 9 -2.98 -8.39 6.65
C GLU A 9 -2.31 -8.32 5.26
N GLU A 10 -3.09 -8.55 4.20
CA GLU A 10 -2.64 -8.50 2.81
C GLU A 10 -3.57 -7.67 1.92
N LEU A 11 -2.98 -6.85 1.04
CA LEU A 11 -3.71 -6.01 0.09
C LEU A 11 -3.08 -6.11 -1.30
N ASN A 12 -3.90 -6.51 -2.29
CA ASN A 12 -3.49 -6.53 -3.69
C ASN A 12 -4.21 -5.43 -4.48
N LEU A 13 -3.43 -4.49 -4.99
CA LEU A 13 -3.83 -3.38 -5.87
C LEU A 13 -3.24 -3.52 -7.28
N SER A 14 -2.67 -4.68 -7.62
CA SER A 14 -2.02 -4.89 -8.91
C SER A 14 -2.95 -4.75 -10.11
N GLY A 15 -2.38 -4.42 -11.27
CA GLY A 15 -3.14 -4.34 -12.53
C GLY A 15 -4.09 -3.14 -12.63
N ASN A 16 -3.84 -2.09 -11.86
CA ASN A 16 -4.64 -0.87 -11.87
C ASN A 16 -3.90 0.29 -12.57
N LYS A 17 -4.50 1.48 -12.56
CA LYS A 17 -3.91 2.71 -13.11
C LYS A 17 -3.50 3.69 -12.00
N LEU A 18 -3.12 3.16 -10.84
CA LEU A 18 -2.75 3.98 -9.69
C LEU A 18 -1.45 4.73 -10.00
N LYS A 19 -1.46 6.05 -9.76
CA LYS A 19 -0.27 6.89 -9.82
C LYS A 19 0.45 6.99 -8.48
N THR A 20 -0.29 6.76 -7.40
CA THR A 20 0.19 6.78 -6.02
C THR A 20 -0.55 5.72 -5.22
N ILE A 21 0.08 5.22 -4.15
CA ILE A 21 -0.64 4.42 -3.15
C ILE A 21 -1.44 5.38 -2.27
N PRO A 22 -2.76 5.17 -2.11
CA PRO A 22 -3.58 6.07 -1.30
C PRO A 22 -3.15 5.99 0.16
N SER A 23 -2.98 7.15 0.80
CA SER A 23 -2.54 7.26 2.20
C SER A 23 -3.41 6.46 3.16
N THR A 24 -4.68 6.19 2.80
CA THR A 24 -5.58 5.34 3.57
C THR A 24 -5.05 3.92 3.80
N VAL A 25 -4.07 3.43 3.03
CA VAL A 25 -3.42 2.14 3.31
C VAL A 25 -2.73 2.14 4.67
N SER A 26 -2.24 3.31 5.16
CA SER A 26 -1.66 3.41 6.51
C SER A 26 -2.63 3.12 7.66
N SER A 27 -3.94 3.19 7.39
CA SER A 27 -4.95 2.87 8.41
C SER A 27 -5.11 1.37 8.64
N CYS A 28 -4.61 0.53 7.72
CA CYS A 28 -4.60 -0.93 7.86
C CYS A 28 -3.42 -1.33 8.74
N LYS A 29 -3.57 -1.20 10.07
CA LYS A 29 -2.47 -1.36 11.05
C LYS A 29 -1.81 -2.74 11.06
N ARG A 30 -2.53 -3.78 10.61
CA ARG A 30 -2.02 -5.15 10.55
C ARG A 30 -1.47 -5.53 9.16
N LEU A 31 -1.50 -4.59 8.21
CA LEU A 31 -1.09 -4.85 6.84
C LEU A 31 0.43 -5.02 6.78
N HIS A 32 0.87 -6.21 6.41
CA HIS A 32 2.30 -6.53 6.22
C HIS A 32 2.63 -6.86 4.77
N THR A 33 1.64 -7.20 3.94
CA THR A 33 1.83 -7.50 2.52
C THR A 33 1.05 -6.51 1.66
N LEU A 34 1.73 -5.73 0.82
CA LEU A 34 1.12 -4.88 -0.20
C LEU A 34 1.67 -5.25 -1.58
N ILE A 35 0.78 -5.68 -2.48
CA ILE A 35 1.11 -6.01 -3.87
C ILE A 35 0.52 -4.93 -4.77
N ALA A 36 1.35 -4.19 -5.49
CA ALA A 36 0.90 -3.07 -6.33
C ALA A 36 1.57 -3.01 -7.71
N HIS A 37 2.06 -4.15 -8.22
CA HIS A 37 2.68 -4.22 -9.55
C HIS A 37 1.68 -3.90 -10.68
N SER A 38 2.19 -3.68 -11.89
CA SER A 38 1.35 -3.35 -13.06
C SER A 38 0.44 -2.13 -12.80
N ASN A 39 1.01 -1.10 -12.18
CA ASN A 39 0.43 0.23 -11.98
C ASN A 39 1.32 1.31 -12.60
N HIS A 40 0.94 2.57 -12.45
CA HIS A 40 1.72 3.74 -12.87
C HIS A 40 2.33 4.49 -11.67
N ILE A 41 2.70 3.75 -10.63
CA ILE A 41 3.29 4.32 -9.41
C ILE A 41 4.73 4.69 -9.73
N SER A 42 4.98 5.97 -9.97
CA SER A 42 6.30 6.52 -10.26
C SER A 42 7.01 7.07 -9.02
N VAL A 43 6.25 7.38 -7.98
CA VAL A 43 6.75 7.92 -6.72
C VAL A 43 6.73 6.80 -5.68
N PHE A 44 7.87 6.53 -5.06
CA PHE A 44 7.92 5.64 -3.91
C PHE A 44 7.02 6.20 -2.81
N PRO A 45 5.97 5.47 -2.40
CA PRO A 45 4.99 6.05 -1.51
C PRO A 45 5.57 6.12 -0.10
N GLU A 46 5.63 7.33 0.47
CA GLU A 46 6.11 7.59 1.84
C GLU A 46 5.34 6.76 2.90
N VAL A 47 4.11 6.36 2.57
CA VAL A 47 3.29 5.45 3.39
C VAL A 47 3.92 4.07 3.62
N LEU A 48 4.88 3.68 2.77
CA LEU A 48 5.68 2.48 2.88
C LEU A 48 7.10 2.81 3.35
N SER A 49 7.27 3.81 4.22
CA SER A 49 8.56 4.06 4.89
C SER A 49 9.00 2.81 5.63
N LEU A 50 9.75 1.96 4.94
CA LEU A 50 10.33 0.73 5.43
C LEU A 50 11.65 1.13 6.10
N PRO A 51 11.87 0.80 7.38
CA PRO A 51 13.17 0.97 7.98
C PRO A 51 14.17 0.12 7.18
N GLU A 52 15.10 0.81 6.52
CA GLU A 52 16.25 0.30 5.74
C GLU A 52 16.21 -1.18 5.34
N ILE A 53 15.95 -1.45 4.06
CA ILE A 53 16.42 -2.70 3.44
C ILE A 53 17.95 -2.55 3.31
N LYS A 54 18.70 -3.21 4.18
CA LYS A 54 20.15 -3.41 4.01
C LYS A 54 20.46 -4.28 2.80
#